data_AF-A0A5S9Y4Q5-F1
#
_entry.id   AF-A0A5S9Y4Q5-F1
#
_cell.length_a   1.000
_cell.length_b   1.000
_cell.length_c   1.000
_cell.angle_alpha   90.00
_cell.angle_beta   90.00
_cell.angle_gamma   90.00
#
_symmetry.space_group_name_H-M   'P 1'
#
loop_
_entity.id
_entity.type
_entity.pdbx_description
1 polymer ?
#
loop_
_entity_poly.entity_id
_entity_poly.type
_entity_poly.pdbx_seq_one_letter_code
_entity_poly.pdbx_strand_id
1 'polypeptide(L)'
;MEAESSSSGHRRQKRPRQKRSSDVISYESSVANLSREGKETLMIVSRRRQLNKIPNTSSTVFDNTCPRYNWLRSGWIAEERLKVYDRLYRYFYDPLGQMYHTRGEVDQIYADIEKSRAVVVFRK
;
A
#
# COMPACT_ATOMS: atom_id res chain seq x y z
N MET A 1 -28.16 -25.85 -43.87
CA MET A 1 -28.62 -24.87 -42.85
C MET A 1 -28.95 -25.65 -41.60
N GLU A 2 -28.76 -25.01 -40.44
CA GLU A 2 -28.97 -25.51 -39.07
C GLU A 2 -27.77 -26.25 -38.45
N ALA A 3 -27.34 -25.98 -37.21
CA ALA A 3 -27.25 -24.78 -36.37
C ALA A 3 -26.32 -25.21 -35.23
N GLU A 4 -25.36 -24.36 -34.88
CA GLU A 4 -24.45 -24.55 -33.76
C GLU A 4 -25.21 -24.55 -32.42
N SER A 5 -24.76 -25.37 -31.46
CA SER A 5 -25.00 -25.13 -30.04
C SER A 5 -23.95 -25.85 -29.19
N SER A 6 -22.79 -25.22 -29.03
CA SER A 6 -21.77 -25.62 -28.06
C SER A 6 -21.86 -24.72 -26.82
N SER A 7 -22.62 -25.14 -25.81
CA SER A 7 -22.68 -24.44 -24.52
C SER A 7 -21.45 -24.79 -23.68
N SER A 8 -20.42 -23.93 -23.68
CA SER A 8 -19.25 -24.07 -22.83
C SER A 8 -19.42 -23.27 -21.53
N GLY A 9 -20.11 -23.87 -20.56
CA GLY A 9 -20.24 -23.34 -19.20
C GLY A 9 -18.88 -23.21 -18.53
N HIS A 10 -18.36 -21.99 -18.42
CA HIS A 10 -17.12 -21.69 -17.70
C HIS A 10 -17.33 -21.86 -16.19
N ARG A 11 -16.96 -23.04 -15.67
CA ARG A 11 -16.84 -23.31 -14.23
C ARG A 11 -15.77 -22.39 -13.65
N ARG A 12 -16.19 -21.33 -12.97
CA ARG A 12 -15.34 -20.49 -12.09
C ARG A 12 -14.71 -21.39 -11.02
N GLN A 13 -13.45 -21.78 -11.23
CA GLN A 13 -12.65 -22.42 -10.21
C GLN A 13 -12.44 -21.44 -9.05
N LYS A 14 -12.99 -21.78 -7.88
CA LYS A 14 -12.75 -21.05 -6.63
C LYS A 14 -11.27 -21.19 -6.28
N ARG A 15 -10.50 -20.12 -6.47
CA ARG A 15 -9.11 -20.04 -6.01
C ARG A 15 -9.06 -20.39 -4.52
N PRO A 16 -8.24 -21.37 -4.10
CA PRO A 16 -8.13 -21.72 -2.70
C PRO A 16 -7.66 -20.49 -1.93
N ARG A 17 -8.37 -20.16 -0.85
CA ARG A 17 -7.94 -19.14 0.11
C ARG A 17 -6.56 -19.55 0.60
N GLN A 18 -5.52 -18.86 0.12
CA GLN A 18 -4.17 -18.99 0.68
C GLN A 18 -4.30 -18.72 2.18
N LYS A 19 -4.16 -19.79 2.99
CA LYS A 19 -3.87 -19.68 4.41
C LYS A 19 -2.58 -18.88 4.50
N ARG A 20 -2.71 -17.57 4.77
CA ARG A 20 -1.56 -16.73 5.07
C ARG A 20 -1.07 -17.14 6.45
N SER A 21 -0.11 -18.06 6.51
CA SER A 21 0.89 -18.03 7.56
C SER A 21 1.75 -16.77 7.32
N SER A 22 1.16 -15.58 7.45
CA SER A 22 1.98 -14.39 7.62
C SER A 22 2.46 -14.47 9.05
N ASP A 23 3.75 -14.70 9.24
CA ASP A 23 4.40 -14.31 10.49
C ASP A 23 3.91 -12.90 10.79
N VAL A 24 3.07 -12.78 11.83
CA VAL A 24 2.39 -11.54 12.15
C VAL A 24 3.46 -10.65 12.76
N ILE A 25 4.16 -9.92 11.90
CA ILE A 25 5.13 -8.92 12.34
C ILE A 25 4.40 -7.89 13.21
N SER A 26 4.96 -7.58 14.38
CA SER A 26 4.38 -6.54 15.25
C SER A 26 4.57 -5.16 14.62
N TYR A 27 3.81 -4.18 15.10
CA TYR A 27 4.00 -2.78 14.69
C TYR A 27 5.43 -2.33 14.93
N GLU A 28 5.96 -2.58 16.13
CA GLU A 28 7.30 -2.17 16.57
C GLU A 28 8.39 -2.79 15.69
N SER A 29 8.25 -4.08 15.36
CA SER A 29 9.18 -4.77 14.46
C SER A 29 9.09 -4.22 13.04
N SER A 30 7.89 -3.92 12.55
CA SER A 30 7.71 -3.31 11.23
C SER A 30 8.35 -1.92 11.14
N VAL A 31 8.24 -1.11 12.20
CA VAL A 31 8.89 0.21 12.30
C VAL A 31 10.42 0.09 12.31
N ALA A 32 10.96 -0.89 13.03
CA ALA A 32 12.41 -1.09 13.10
C ALA A 32 13.02 -1.36 11.71
N ASN A 33 12.30 -2.07 10.85
CA ASN A 33 12.71 -2.47 9.50
C ASN A 33 12.58 -1.36 8.44
N LEU A 34 12.02 -0.19 8.76
CA LEU A 34 11.96 0.92 7.83
C LEU A 34 13.36 1.47 7.52
N SER A 35 13.55 1.92 6.27
CA SER A 35 14.65 2.79 5.86
C SER A 35 14.69 4.08 6.68
N ARG A 36 15.79 4.83 6.58
CA ARG A 36 15.92 6.14 7.22
C ARG A 36 14.82 7.09 6.74
N GLU A 37 14.62 7.16 5.43
CA GLU A 37 13.61 8.00 4.80
C GLU A 37 12.19 7.57 5.22
N GLY A 38 11.93 6.27 5.32
CA GLY A 38 10.66 5.75 5.83
C GLY A 38 10.40 6.14 7.30
N LYS A 39 11.44 6.14 8.15
CA LYS A 39 11.35 6.59 9.55
C LYS A 39 11.06 8.08 9.66
N GLU A 40 11.66 8.91 8.81
CA GLU A 40 11.37 10.35 8.74
C GLU A 40 9.90 10.62 8.40
N THR A 41 9.38 9.93 7.38
CA THR A 41 7.96 10.02 7.02
C THR A 41 7.05 9.53 8.14
N LEU A 42 7.41 8.42 8.80
CA LEU A 42 6.66 7.92 9.96
C LEU A 42 6.61 8.96 11.10
N MET A 43 7.68 9.70 11.35
CA MET A 43 7.67 10.80 12.32
C MET A 43 6.68 11.91 11.94
N ILE A 44 6.58 12.25 10.65
CA ILE A 44 5.62 13.24 10.17
C ILE A 44 4.18 12.73 10.30
N VAL A 45 3.94 11.49 9.87
CA VAL A 45 2.61 10.85 9.93
C VAL A 45 2.14 10.73 11.38
N SER A 46 3.01 10.26 12.29
CA SER A 46 2.69 10.04 13.71
C SER A 46 2.31 11.33 14.46
N ARG A 47 2.81 12.50 14.02
CA ARG A 47 2.41 13.80 14.57
C ARG A 47 0.96 14.17 14.24
N ARG A 48 0.44 13.69 13.11
CA ARG A 48 -0.91 14.01 12.61
C ARG A 48 -1.90 12.86 12.84
N ARG A 49 -1.40 11.63 12.97
CA ARG A 49 -2.20 10.40 12.99
C ARG A 49 -1.63 9.44 14.02
N GLN A 50 -2.52 8.87 14.82
CA GLN A 50 -2.14 7.88 15.82
C GLN A 50 -2.18 6.47 15.22
N LEU A 51 -1.12 6.08 14.49
CA LEU A 51 -0.97 4.72 13.98
C LEU A 51 -0.90 3.70 15.13
N ASN A 52 -1.47 2.51 14.92
CA ASN A 52 -1.51 1.41 15.90
C ASN A 52 -2.15 1.73 17.27
N LYS A 53 -2.85 2.86 17.42
CA LYS A 53 -3.54 3.24 18.68
C LYS A 53 -5.06 3.14 18.57
N ILE A 54 -5.58 2.75 17.41
CA ILE A 54 -7.02 2.61 17.19
C ILE A 54 -7.48 1.30 17.84
N PRO A 55 -8.46 1.34 18.76
CA PRO A 55 -8.96 0.13 19.42
C PRO A 55 -9.42 -0.93 18.42
N ASN A 56 -9.16 -2.20 18.76
CA ASN A 56 -9.53 -3.37 17.96
C ASN A 56 -8.95 -3.36 16.53
N THR A 57 -7.79 -2.72 16.36
CA THR A 57 -7.01 -2.78 15.14
C THR A 57 -5.55 -3.04 15.44
N SER A 58 -4.84 -3.65 14.51
CA SER A 58 -3.38 -3.68 14.50
C SER A 58 -2.87 -3.03 13.21
N SER A 59 -1.79 -2.29 13.31
CA SER A 59 -1.12 -1.68 12.17
C SER A 59 0.28 -2.27 12.02
N THR A 60 0.72 -2.45 10.78
CA THR A 60 2.13 -2.65 10.42
C THR A 60 2.51 -1.66 9.34
N VAL A 61 3.77 -1.23 9.32
CA VAL A 61 4.25 -0.21 8.38
C VAL A 61 5.44 -0.74 7.57
N PHE A 62 5.46 -0.40 6.29
CA PHE A 62 6.47 -0.85 5.34
C PHE A 62 6.85 0.29 4.39
N ASP A 63 8.01 0.22 3.79
CA ASP A 63 8.44 1.12 2.71
C ASP A 63 8.98 0.31 1.53
N ASN A 64 9.68 0.97 0.62
CA ASN A 64 10.22 0.37 -0.59
C ASN A 64 11.33 -0.68 -0.37
N THR A 65 11.84 -0.83 0.86
CA THR A 65 12.78 -1.92 1.20
C THR A 65 12.07 -3.27 1.33
N CYS A 66 10.75 -3.26 1.59
CA CYS A 66 9.94 -4.46 1.63
C CYS A 66 9.62 -4.94 0.19
N PRO A 67 9.86 -6.21 -0.18
CA PRO A 67 9.54 -6.71 -1.52
C PRO A 67 8.08 -6.50 -1.96
N ARG A 68 7.12 -6.47 -1.03
CA ARG A 68 5.70 -6.20 -1.31
C ARG A 68 5.43 -4.75 -1.74
N TYR A 69 6.28 -3.83 -1.32
CA TYR A 69 6.11 -2.39 -1.48
C TYR A 69 7.27 -1.73 -2.23
N ASN A 70 8.12 -2.52 -2.89
CA ASN A 70 9.27 -2.05 -3.67
C ASN A 70 8.92 -1.08 -4.83
N TRP A 71 7.65 -1.01 -5.21
CA TRP A 71 7.13 -0.06 -6.20
C TRP A 71 6.88 1.34 -5.61
N LEU A 72 6.90 1.50 -4.28
CA LEU A 72 6.88 2.82 -3.65
C LEU A 72 8.20 3.56 -3.93
N ARG A 73 8.13 4.89 -4.08
CA ARG A 73 9.33 5.73 -4.13
C ARG A 73 9.93 5.85 -2.74
N SER A 74 11.23 6.16 -2.69
CA SER A 74 11.91 6.45 -1.43
C SER A 74 11.18 7.52 -0.63
N GLY A 75 11.08 7.33 0.69
CA GLY A 75 10.34 8.20 1.61
C GLY A 75 8.84 7.95 1.67
N TRP A 76 8.24 7.14 0.79
CA TRP A 76 6.85 6.73 0.94
C TRP A 76 6.74 5.52 1.88
N ILE A 77 5.65 5.48 2.65
CA ILE A 77 5.34 4.34 3.53
C ILE A 77 3.93 3.80 3.26
N ALA A 78 3.74 2.51 3.47
CA ALA A 78 2.45 1.84 3.47
C ALA A 78 2.12 1.35 4.88
N GLU A 79 0.90 1.63 5.34
CA GLU A 79 0.30 1.02 6.53
C GLU A 79 -0.63 -0.11 6.11
N GLU A 80 -0.40 -1.31 6.63
CA GLU A 80 -1.35 -2.41 6.64
C GLU A 80 -2.12 -2.39 7.97
N ARG A 81 -3.41 -2.07 7.93
CA ARG A 81 -4.28 -2.03 9.12
C ARG A 81 -5.27 -3.18 9.10
N LEU A 82 -5.15 -4.10 10.05
CA LEU A 82 -6.12 -5.17 10.28
C LEU A 82 -7.20 -4.66 11.23
N LYS A 83 -8.47 -4.74 10.82
CA LYS A 83 -9.63 -4.48 11.68
C LYS A 83 -10.24 -5.79 12.19
N VAL A 84 -11.11 -5.68 13.20
CA VAL A 84 -12.03 -6.76 13.62
C VAL A 84 -12.63 -7.43 12.37
N TYR A 85 -12.63 -8.77 12.36
CA TYR A 85 -12.99 -9.63 11.22
C TYR A 85 -11.92 -9.79 10.12
N ASP A 86 -10.64 -9.60 10.44
CA ASP A 86 -9.48 -9.83 9.55
C ASP A 86 -9.51 -9.05 8.23
N ARG A 87 -10.27 -7.95 8.17
CA ARG A 87 -10.27 -7.11 6.99
C ARG A 87 -9.02 -6.24 7.00
N LEU A 88 -8.13 -6.53 6.05
CA LEU A 88 -6.91 -5.78 5.81
C LEU A 88 -7.19 -4.53 4.96
N TYR A 89 -6.92 -3.36 5.53
CA TYR A 89 -6.90 -2.09 4.84
C TYR A 89 -5.46 -1.69 4.55
N ARG A 90 -5.25 -0.99 3.43
CA ARG A 90 -3.95 -0.42 3.09
C ARG A 90 -4.09 1.08 2.93
N TYR A 91 -3.18 1.80 3.56
CA TYR A 91 -3.04 3.24 3.41
C TYR A 91 -1.61 3.54 2.98
N PHE A 92 -1.43 4.53 2.13
CA PHE A 92 -0.12 4.98 1.66
C PHE A 92 0.09 6.40 2.12
N TYR A 93 1.31 6.73 2.53
CA TYR A 93 1.65 8.07 2.97
C TYR A 93 2.87 8.57 2.21
N ASP A 94 2.77 9.78 1.70
CA ASP A 94 3.90 10.47 1.08
C ASP A 94 4.84 11.08 2.14
N PRO A 95 6.02 11.57 1.74
CA PRO A 95 6.97 12.20 2.66
C PRO A 95 6.43 13.44 3.39
N LEU A 96 5.31 14.02 2.94
CA LEU A 96 4.65 15.15 3.59
C LEU A 96 3.54 14.70 4.56
N GLY A 97 3.32 13.39 4.67
CA GLY A 97 2.29 12.76 5.51
C GLY A 97 0.89 12.80 4.91
N GLN A 98 0.73 13.13 3.62
CA GLN A 98 -0.54 13.04 2.92
C GLN A 98 -0.89 11.56 2.70
N MET A 99 -2.16 11.22 2.93
CA MET A 99 -2.64 9.84 2.87
C MET A 99 -3.37 9.55 1.56
N TYR A 100 -3.19 8.33 1.06
CA TYR A 100 -3.85 7.77 -0.12
C TYR A 100 -4.36 6.35 0.22
N HIS A 101 -5.42 5.92 -0.45
CA HIS A 101 -6.14 4.67 -0.16
C HIS A 101 -5.85 3.57 -1.17
N THR A 102 -5.41 3.94 -2.38
CA THR A 102 -5.21 2.99 -3.46
C THR A 102 -3.84 3.19 -4.10
N ARG A 103 -3.33 2.11 -4.69
CA ARG A 103 -2.12 2.19 -5.52
C ARG A 103 -2.32 3.12 -6.72
N GLY A 104 -3.51 3.13 -7.32
CA GLY A 104 -3.81 4.01 -8.47
C GLY A 104 -3.68 5.50 -8.12
N GLU A 105 -4.10 5.91 -6.93
CA GLU A 105 -3.86 7.29 -6.46
C GLU A 105 -2.37 7.60 -6.34
N VAL A 106 -1.58 6.67 -5.78
CA VAL A 106 -0.12 6.84 -5.66
C VAL A 106 0.55 6.93 -7.03
N ASP A 107 0.18 6.05 -7.96
CA ASP A 107 0.69 6.04 -9.33
C ASP A 107 0.35 7.36 -10.06
N GLN A 108 -0.87 7.90 -9.84
CA GLN A 108 -1.28 9.19 -10.40
C GLN A 108 -0.43 10.35 -9.85
N ILE A 109 -0.19 10.38 -8.54
CA ILE A 109 0.68 11.38 -7.91
C ILE A 109 2.10 11.32 -8.46
N TYR A 110 2.65 10.11 -8.68
CA TYR A 110 3.95 9.97 -9.31
C TYR A 110 4.00 10.56 -10.71
N ALA A 111 2.98 10.30 -11.53
CA ALA A 111 2.89 10.87 -12.87
C ALA A 111 2.80 12.40 -12.84
N ASP A 112 2.07 12.97 -11.88
CA ASP A 112 1.91 14.42 -11.76
C ASP A 112 3.17 15.12 -11.23
N ILE A 113 3.92 14.47 -10.33
CA ILE A 113 5.25 14.94 -9.90
C ILE A 113 6.22 14.95 -11.08
N GLU A 114 6.23 13.89 -11.90
CA GLU A 114 7.12 13.81 -13.07
C GLU A 114 6.80 14.87 -14.12
N LYS A 115 5.50 15.08 -14.43
CA LYS A 115 5.05 16.16 -15.31
C LYS A 115 5.48 17.53 -14.78
N SER A 116 5.26 17.78 -13.49
CA SER A 116 5.62 19.06 -12.86
C SER A 116 7.12 19.33 -12.93
N ARG A 117 7.94 18.30 -12.69
CA ARG A 117 9.41 18.39 -12.82
C ARG A 117 9.82 18.66 -14.26
N ALA A 118 9.21 17.98 -15.23
CA ALA A 118 9.48 18.23 -16.66
C ALA A 118 9.21 19.69 -17.03
N VAL A 119 8.05 20.25 -16.63
CA VAL A 119 7.68 21.64 -16.92
C VAL A 119 8.70 22.65 -16.35
N VAL A 120 9.22 22.40 -15.14
CA VAL A 120 10.25 23.28 -14.54
C VAL A 120 11.57 23.23 -15.30
N VAL A 121 11.95 22.07 -15.84
CA VAL A 121 13.18 21.91 -16.63
C VAL A 121 13.09 22.62 -17.97
N PHE A 122 11.94 22.59 -18.66
CA PHE A 122 11.76 23.24 -19.97
C PHE A 122 11.62 24.78 -19.90
N ARG A 123 11.44 25.36 -18.72
CA ARG A 123 11.30 26.81 -18.52
C ARG A 123 12.59 27.51 -18.06
N LYS A 124 13.72 26.79 -18.04
CA LYS A 124 15.06 27.32 -17.80
C LYS A 124 15.84 27.34 -19.10
#